data_AF-A0A4R4M146-F1
#
_entry.id   AF-A0A4R4M146-F1
#
_cell.length_a   1.000
_cell.length_b   1.000
_cell.length_c   1.000
_cell.angle_alpha   90.00
_cell.angle_beta   90.00
_cell.angle_gamma   90.00
#
_symmetry.space_group_name_H-M   'P 1'
#
loop_
_entity.id
_entity.type
_entity.pdbx_description
1 polymer ?
#
loop_
_entity_poly.entity_id
_entity_poly.type
_entity_poly.pdbx_seq_one_letter_code
_entity_poly.pdbx_strand_id
1 'polypeptide(L)'
;MGAANVLETAIIGAFYVTAVGAYVEAATYAPSQGVPAEMLRETTRLALRTLGRGTKEAAAAIESGDHRTDQATLETYAEGARHGLDAMRAAGHRARLLAAAVETLDAARAAGLGGLGIYAQTEIVQDGGSSPRWAQSGTRPPATRRRATTMPP
;
A
#
# COMPACT_ATOMS: atom_id res chain seq x y z
N MET A 1 5.29 -10.77 -23.02
CA MET A 1 4.40 -9.59 -23.00
C MET A 1 5.23 -8.34 -23.25
N GLY A 2 4.79 -7.42 -24.12
CA GLY A 2 5.47 -6.12 -24.27
C GLY A 2 5.24 -5.21 -23.07
N ALA A 3 6.11 -4.22 -22.85
CA ALA A 3 6.03 -3.30 -21.72
C ALA A 3 4.67 -2.58 -21.59
N ALA A 4 4.07 -2.20 -22.73
CA ALA A 4 2.72 -1.62 -22.74
C ALA A 4 1.65 -2.57 -22.16
N ASN A 5 1.75 -3.87 -22.45
CA ASN A 5 0.80 -4.87 -21.94
C ASN A 5 1.00 -5.12 -20.42
N VAL A 6 2.24 -5.06 -19.94
CA VAL A 6 2.54 -5.14 -18.50
C VAL A 6 1.98 -3.94 -17.75
N LEU A 7 2.18 -2.73 -18.29
CA LEU A 7 1.67 -1.51 -17.66
C LEU A 7 0.14 -1.49 -17.63
N GLU A 8 -0.51 -1.89 -18.72
CA GLU A 8 -1.98 -2.02 -18.78
C GLU A 8 -2.49 -3.01 -17.73
N THR A 9 -1.86 -4.19 -17.65
CA THR A 9 -2.23 -5.22 -16.66
C THR A 9 -2.06 -4.73 -15.23
N ALA A 10 -0.97 -4.03 -14.92
CA ALA A 10 -0.68 -3.55 -13.57
C ALA A 10 -1.59 -2.37 -13.17
N ILE A 11 -1.71 -1.36 -14.03
CA ILE A 11 -2.40 -0.10 -13.69
C ILE A 11 -3.90 -0.22 -13.89
N ILE A 12 -4.35 -0.67 -15.06
CA ILE A 12 -5.78 -0.78 -15.35
C ILE A 12 -6.34 -2.07 -14.77
N GLY A 13 -5.72 -3.20 -15.07
CA GLY A 13 -6.21 -4.52 -14.66
C GLY A 13 -6.17 -4.75 -13.15
N ALA A 14 -5.04 -4.52 -12.50
CA ALA A 14 -4.87 -4.83 -11.08
C ALA A 14 -5.24 -3.66 -10.17
N PHE A 15 -4.70 -2.45 -10.39
CA PHE A 15 -4.94 -1.32 -9.50
C PHE A 15 -6.32 -0.68 -9.70
N TYR A 16 -6.63 -0.19 -10.90
CA TYR A 16 -7.84 0.60 -11.15
C TYR A 16 -9.12 -0.22 -10.91
N VAL A 17 -9.23 -1.41 -11.48
CA VAL A 17 -10.41 -2.28 -11.29
C VAL A 17 -10.65 -2.60 -9.81
N THR A 18 -9.58 -2.90 -9.06
CA THR A 18 -9.67 -3.18 -7.63
C THR A 18 -10.07 -1.94 -6.83
N ALA A 19 -9.49 -0.77 -7.13
CA ALA A 19 -9.85 0.48 -6.47
C ALA A 19 -11.31 0.87 -6.72
N VAL A 20 -11.80 0.72 -7.96
CA VAL A 20 -13.21 0.96 -8.30
C VAL A 20 -14.11 -0.04 -7.57
N GLY A 21 -13.75 -1.33 -7.56
CA GLY A 21 -14.50 -2.34 -6.81
C GLY A 21 -14.60 -2.02 -5.33
N ALA A 22 -13.48 -1.64 -4.69
CA ALA A 22 -13.45 -1.30 -3.27
C ALA A 22 -14.29 -0.04 -2.98
N TYR A 23 -14.24 0.94 -3.88
CA TYR A 23 -15.12 2.10 -3.81
C TYR A 23 -16.60 1.73 -3.92
N VAL A 24 -16.98 0.81 -4.81
CA VAL A 24 -18.37 0.34 -4.94
C VAL A 24 -18.84 -0.35 -3.65
N GLU A 25 -18.00 -1.17 -3.01
CA GLU A 25 -18.31 -1.77 -1.71
C GLU A 25 -18.57 -0.68 -0.65
N ALA A 26 -17.69 0.31 -0.55
CA ALA A 26 -17.83 1.42 0.40
C ALA A 26 -19.03 2.33 0.11
N ALA A 27 -19.26 2.67 -1.17
CA ALA A 27 -20.33 3.55 -1.61
C ALA A 27 -21.72 2.87 -1.56
N THR A 28 -21.77 1.55 -1.45
CA THR A 28 -23.00 0.81 -1.17
C THR A 28 -23.25 0.71 0.34
N TYR A 29 -22.19 0.54 1.12
CA TYR A 29 -22.26 0.51 2.58
C TYR A 29 -22.67 1.86 3.18
N ALA A 30 -22.01 2.96 2.81
CA ALA A 30 -22.22 4.24 3.48
C ALA A 30 -23.69 4.72 3.47
N PRO A 31 -24.42 4.71 2.34
CA PRO A 31 -25.85 5.06 2.34
C PRO A 31 -26.71 4.09 3.15
N SER A 32 -26.35 2.80 3.21
CA SER A 32 -27.06 1.82 4.05
C SER A 32 -26.95 2.13 5.55
N GLN A 33 -25.96 2.93 5.94
CA GLN A 33 -25.75 3.44 7.31
C GLN A 33 -26.29 4.86 7.50
N GLY A 34 -27.07 5.38 6.54
CA GLY A 34 -27.63 6.73 6.61
C GLY A 34 -26.64 7.86 6.28
N VAL A 35 -25.47 7.57 5.72
CA VAL A 35 -24.52 8.61 5.29
C VAL A 35 -25.09 9.36 4.08
N PRO A 36 -25.21 10.70 4.13
CA PRO A 36 -25.69 11.48 3.00
C PRO A 36 -24.77 11.37 1.79
N ALA A 37 -25.36 11.34 0.58
CA ALA A 37 -24.60 11.21 -0.66
C ALA A 37 -23.57 12.34 -0.86
N GLU A 38 -23.86 13.57 -0.42
CA GLU A 38 -22.90 14.67 -0.53
C GLU A 38 -21.68 14.48 0.39
N MET A 39 -21.91 14.05 1.63
CA MET A 39 -20.83 13.72 2.56
C MET A 39 -19.93 12.60 2.01
N LEU A 40 -20.53 11.57 1.40
CA LEU A 40 -19.78 10.52 0.71
C LEU A 40 -18.95 11.10 -0.46
N ARG A 41 -19.52 11.97 -1.29
CA ARG A 41 -18.82 12.60 -2.43
C ARG A 41 -17.63 13.44 -1.96
N GLU A 42 -17.81 14.27 -0.95
CA GLU A 42 -16.74 15.11 -0.38
C GLU A 42 -15.61 14.27 0.21
N THR A 43 -15.96 13.26 1.01
CA THR A 43 -15.00 12.32 1.60
C THR A 43 -14.26 11.55 0.52
N THR A 44 -14.95 11.12 -0.54
CA THR A 44 -14.34 10.43 -1.69
C THR A 44 -13.33 11.32 -2.42
N ARG A 45 -13.65 12.61 -2.63
CA ARG A 45 -12.70 13.55 -3.24
C ARG A 45 -11.42 13.69 -2.41
N LEU A 46 -11.53 13.69 -1.08
CA LEU A 46 -10.37 13.70 -0.20
C LEU A 46 -9.59 12.38 -0.31
N ALA A 47 -10.27 11.24 -0.23
CA ALA A 47 -9.66 9.92 -0.33
C ALA A 47 -8.90 9.73 -1.66
N LEU A 48 -9.45 10.19 -2.78
CA LEU A 48 -8.78 10.12 -4.09
C LEU A 48 -7.51 10.99 -4.15
N ARG A 49 -7.51 12.17 -3.51
CA ARG A 49 -6.28 12.99 -3.40
C ARG A 49 -5.22 12.28 -2.55
N THR A 50 -5.64 11.70 -1.43
CA THR A 50 -4.75 10.90 -0.56
C THR A 50 -4.21 9.69 -1.31
N LEU A 51 -5.05 8.98 -2.07
CA LEU A 51 -4.64 7.85 -2.90
C LEU A 51 -3.61 8.26 -3.96
N GLY A 52 -3.83 9.39 -4.64
CA GLY A 52 -2.89 9.91 -5.63
C GLY A 52 -1.54 10.35 -5.03
N ARG A 53 -1.50 10.75 -3.76
CA ARG A 53 -0.25 10.97 -3.01
C ARG A 53 0.37 9.63 -2.60
N GLY A 54 -0.44 8.72 -2.08
CA GLY A 54 0.00 7.42 -1.58
C GLY A 54 0.59 6.51 -2.66
N THR A 55 0.15 6.60 -3.92
CA THR A 55 0.78 5.85 -5.03
C THR A 55 2.20 6.33 -5.31
N LYS A 56 2.49 7.63 -5.17
CA LYS A 56 3.85 8.18 -5.30
C LYS A 56 4.74 7.71 -4.16
N GLU A 57 4.22 7.75 -2.94
CA GLU A 57 4.93 7.30 -1.73
C GLU A 57 5.20 5.79 -1.78
N ALA A 58 4.23 5.00 -2.25
CA ALA A 58 4.40 3.56 -2.46
C ALA A 58 5.51 3.25 -3.47
N ALA A 59 5.53 3.95 -4.62
CA ALA A 59 6.58 3.75 -5.62
C ALA A 59 7.97 4.08 -5.06
N ALA A 60 8.10 5.17 -4.29
CA ALA A 60 9.36 5.56 -3.65
C ALA A 60 9.80 4.54 -2.58
N ALA A 61 8.87 4.02 -1.78
CA ALA A 61 9.14 2.96 -0.80
C ALA A 61 9.59 1.65 -1.47
N ILE A 62 8.95 1.26 -2.58
CA ILE A 62 9.33 0.05 -3.34
C ILE A 62 10.71 0.21 -4.00
N GLU A 63 11.01 1.40 -4.54
CA GLU A 63 12.30 1.68 -5.18
C GLU A 63 13.45 1.70 -4.16
N SER A 64 13.23 2.36 -3.02
CA SER A 64 14.25 2.54 -1.99
C SER A 64 14.41 1.36 -1.03
N GLY A 65 13.35 0.57 -0.85
CA GLY A 65 13.25 -0.42 0.23
C GLY A 65 13.13 0.20 1.63
N ASP A 66 13.03 1.54 1.76
CA ASP A 66 12.80 2.19 3.05
C ASP A 66 11.30 2.24 3.33
N HIS A 67 10.89 1.55 4.39
CA HIS A 67 9.50 1.46 4.81
C HIS A 67 9.24 2.13 6.16
N ARG A 68 10.19 2.88 6.71
CA ARG A 68 9.97 3.62 7.96
C ARG A 68 8.92 4.71 7.74
N THR A 69 8.18 5.03 8.79
CA THR A 69 7.15 6.07 8.75
C THR A 69 7.12 6.85 10.06
N ASP A 70 6.73 8.12 9.98
CA ASP A 70 6.30 8.95 11.10
C ASP A 70 4.76 9.14 11.12
N GLN A 71 4.06 8.51 10.16
CA GLN A 71 2.61 8.50 10.04
C GLN A 71 2.01 7.23 10.68
N ALA A 72 0.79 6.86 10.28
CA ALA A 72 0.15 5.63 10.70
C ALA A 72 0.99 4.39 10.31
N THR A 73 1.23 3.54 11.30
CA THR A 73 1.92 2.27 11.11
C THR A 73 1.04 1.25 10.41
N LEU A 74 1.65 0.22 9.83
CA LEU A 74 0.94 -0.92 9.22
C LEU A 74 -0.02 -1.56 10.22
N GLU A 75 0.36 -1.67 11.49
CA GLU A 75 -0.52 -2.15 12.56
C GLU A 75 -1.78 -1.28 12.72
N THR A 76 -1.63 0.05 12.68
CA THR A 76 -2.76 0.99 12.75
C THR A 76 -3.72 0.77 11.57
N TYR A 77 -3.19 0.54 10.37
CA TYR A 77 -4.01 0.22 9.20
C TYR A 77 -4.70 -1.15 9.34
N ALA A 78 -4.00 -2.17 9.84
CA ALA A 78 -4.56 -3.50 10.05
C ALA A 78 -5.72 -3.48 11.05
N GLU A 79 -5.59 -2.73 12.14
CA GLU A 79 -6.66 -2.54 13.13
C GLU A 79 -7.85 -1.78 12.54
N GLY A 80 -7.61 -0.66 11.87
CA GLY A 80 -8.67 0.12 11.23
C GLY A 80 -9.42 -0.66 10.16
N ALA A 81 -8.71 -1.43 9.34
CA ALA A 81 -9.29 -2.26 8.28
C ALA A 81 -10.14 -3.41 8.86
N ARG A 82 -9.68 -4.06 9.94
CA ARG A 82 -10.47 -5.09 10.65
C ARG A 82 -11.76 -4.53 11.24
N HIS A 83 -11.69 -3.40 11.94
CA HIS A 83 -12.90 -2.75 12.45
C HIS A 83 -13.88 -2.34 11.33
N GLY A 84 -13.36 -1.81 10.22
CA GLY A 84 -14.18 -1.48 9.05
C GLY A 84 -14.85 -2.72 8.44
N LEU A 85 -14.10 -3.82 8.32
CA LEU A 85 -14.60 -5.08 7.79
C LEU A 85 -15.71 -5.67 8.66
N ASP A 86 -15.51 -5.68 9.98
CA ASP A 86 -16.50 -6.18 10.94
C ASP A 86 -17.78 -5.33 10.89
N ALA A 87 -17.64 -4.01 10.82
CA ALA A 87 -18.79 -3.10 10.70
C ALA A 87 -19.58 -3.34 9.41
N MET A 88 -18.89 -3.47 8.26
CA MET A 88 -19.54 -3.75 6.98
C MET A 88 -20.26 -5.10 7.00
N ARG A 89 -19.65 -6.13 7.58
CA ARG A 89 -20.25 -7.47 7.70
C ARG A 89 -21.44 -7.49 8.65
N ALA A 90 -21.37 -6.79 9.78
CA ALA A 90 -22.49 -6.65 10.71
C ALA A 90 -23.70 -5.96 10.04
N ALA A 91 -23.45 -5.07 9.08
CA ALA A 91 -24.48 -4.45 8.24
C ALA A 91 -24.95 -5.32 7.04
N GLY A 92 -24.50 -6.57 6.94
CA GLY A 92 -24.90 -7.51 5.87
C GLY A 92 -24.12 -7.39 4.56
N HIS A 93 -23.05 -6.59 4.51
CA HIS A 93 -22.20 -6.46 3.33
C HIS A 93 -21.10 -7.52 3.32
N ARG A 94 -20.74 -8.03 2.14
CA ARG A 94 -19.67 -9.04 2.01
C ARG A 94 -18.26 -8.45 2.19
N ALA A 95 -18.05 -7.22 1.72
CA ALA A 95 -16.79 -6.47 1.79
C ALA A 95 -15.56 -7.32 1.38
N ARG A 96 -15.59 -7.93 0.18
CA ARG A 96 -14.60 -8.93 -0.26
C ARG A 96 -13.23 -8.30 -0.49
N LEU A 97 -13.19 -7.08 -1.04
CA LEU A 97 -11.92 -6.42 -1.33
C LEU A 97 -11.28 -5.88 -0.05
N LEU A 98 -12.10 -5.38 0.89
CA LEU A 98 -11.60 -5.04 2.22
C LEU A 98 -11.10 -6.28 2.98
N ALA A 99 -11.76 -7.44 2.84
CA ALA A 99 -11.30 -8.69 3.43
C ALA A 99 -9.92 -9.11 2.89
N ALA A 100 -9.71 -9.08 1.58
CA ALA A 100 -8.40 -9.38 0.98
C ALA A 100 -7.30 -8.41 1.44
N ALA A 101 -7.63 -7.13 1.61
CA ALA A 101 -6.72 -6.14 2.16
C ALA A 101 -6.36 -6.46 3.63
N VAL A 102 -7.36 -6.84 4.45
CA VAL A 102 -7.13 -7.27 5.84
C VAL A 102 -6.22 -8.49 5.91
N GLU A 103 -6.45 -9.51 5.07
CA GLU A 103 -5.60 -10.70 5.00
C GLU A 103 -4.13 -10.35 4.71
N THR A 104 -3.89 -9.41 3.79
CA THR A 104 -2.54 -8.95 3.44
C THR A 104 -1.88 -8.19 4.60
N LEU A 105 -2.64 -7.30 5.26
CA LEU A 105 -2.16 -6.53 6.40
C LEU A 105 -1.87 -7.42 7.62
N ASP A 106 -2.71 -8.42 7.87
CA ASP A 106 -2.49 -9.39 8.95
C ASP A 106 -1.27 -10.28 8.67
N ALA A 107 -1.05 -10.69 7.42
CA ALA A 107 0.15 -11.41 7.03
C ALA A 107 1.42 -10.55 7.23
N ALA A 108 1.38 -9.27 6.85
CA ALA A 108 2.50 -8.34 7.06
C ALA A 108 2.77 -8.10 8.55
N ARG A 109 1.72 -7.97 9.37
CA ARG A 109 1.84 -7.89 10.83
C ARG A 109 2.49 -9.15 11.40
N ALA A 110 2.04 -10.34 10.97
CA ALA A 110 2.59 -11.61 11.41
C ALA A 110 4.07 -11.79 11.02
N ALA A 111 4.49 -11.18 9.91
CA ALA A 111 5.89 -11.12 9.49
C ALA A 111 6.75 -10.08 10.27
N GLY A 112 6.19 -9.40 11.28
CA GLY A 112 6.92 -8.42 12.10
C GLY A 112 7.01 -7.02 11.50
N LEU A 113 6.25 -6.72 10.43
CA LEU A 113 6.29 -5.43 9.73
C LEU A 113 5.37 -4.38 10.37
N GLY A 114 4.70 -4.70 11.48
CA GLY A 114 3.65 -3.87 12.09
C GLY A 114 4.08 -2.44 12.44
N GLY A 115 5.33 -2.25 12.85
CA GLY A 115 5.90 -0.93 13.20
C GLY A 115 6.38 -0.08 12.02
N LEU A 116 6.31 -0.60 10.79
CA LEU A 116 6.68 0.12 9.57
C LEU A 116 5.45 0.82 8.96
N GLY A 117 5.68 1.61 7.91
CA GLY A 117 4.61 2.20 7.11
C GLY A 117 3.83 1.16 6.31
N ILE A 118 2.63 1.53 5.88
CA ILE A 118 1.69 0.63 5.16
C ILE A 118 2.31 -0.01 3.90
N TYR A 119 3.31 0.63 3.28
CA TYR A 119 3.96 0.13 2.07
C TYR A 119 4.89 -1.07 2.30
N ALA A 120 5.24 -1.37 3.56
CA ALA A 120 5.99 -2.57 3.92
C ALA A 120 5.27 -3.87 3.50
N GLN A 121 3.95 -3.82 3.28
CA GLN A 121 3.20 -4.96 2.75
C GLN A 121 3.70 -5.46 1.38
N THR A 122 4.51 -4.70 0.65
CA THR A 122 5.15 -5.16 -0.59
C THR A 122 6.00 -6.42 -0.38
N GLU A 123 6.57 -6.60 0.80
CA GLU A 123 7.36 -7.78 1.19
C GLU A 123 6.50 -9.05 1.32
N ILE A 124 5.18 -8.90 1.46
CA ILE A 124 4.22 -10.01 1.47
C ILE A 124 3.70 -10.31 0.06
N VAL A 125 3.48 -9.26 -0.74
CA VAL A 125 2.94 -9.41 -2.10
C VAL A 125 3.97 -10.03 -3.06
N GLN A 126 5.25 -9.93 -2.74
CA GLN A 126 6.33 -10.59 -3.47
C GLN A 126 6.72 -11.87 -2.73
N ASP A 127 6.43 -13.05 -3.30
CA ASP A 127 6.96 -14.31 -2.76
C ASP A 127 8.51 -14.28 -2.80
N GLY A 128 9.16 -14.13 -1.65
CA GLY A 128 10.60 -14.32 -1.46
C GLY A 128 11.54 -13.33 -2.17
N GLY A 129 11.77 -12.17 -1.55
CA GLY A 129 13.06 -11.45 -1.55
C GLY A 129 13.64 -10.97 -2.88
N SER A 130 12.84 -10.87 -3.94
CA SER A 130 13.32 -10.45 -5.26
C SER A 130 12.97 -9.00 -5.55
N SER A 131 13.81 -8.05 -5.11
CA SER A 131 13.64 -6.62 -5.43
C SER A 131 13.42 -6.43 -6.94
N PRO A 132 12.49 -5.54 -7.36
CA PRO A 132 12.15 -5.36 -8.77
C PRO A 132 13.39 -5.10 -9.63
N ARG A 133 13.49 -5.75 -10.81
CA ARG A 133 14.65 -5.60 -11.72
C ARG A 133 14.93 -4.14 -12.13
N TRP A 134 13.92 -3.26 -12.06
CA TRP A 134 14.08 -1.83 -12.32
C TRP A 134 14.64 -1.05 -11.12
N ALA A 135 14.40 -1.48 -9.88
CA ALA A 135 15.02 -0.90 -8.69
C ALA A 135 16.54 -1.19 -8.62
N GLN A 136 16.99 -2.25 -9.30
CA GLN A 136 18.42 -2.58 -9.44
C GLN A 136 19.14 -1.74 -10.51
N SER A 137 18.40 -0.98 -11.33
CA SER A 137 18.96 -0.15 -12.40
C SER A 137 19.40 1.25 -11.95
N GLY A 138 19.07 1.63 -10.71
CA GLY A 138 19.61 2.82 -10.05
C GLY A 138 21.07 2.59 -9.69
N THR A 139 21.99 3.27 -10.37
CA THR A 139 23.42 3.28 -10.10
C THR A 139 23.69 3.55 -8.60
N ARG A 140 24.16 2.52 -7.87
CA ARG A 140 24.77 2.74 -6.53
C ARG A 140 25.89 3.77 -6.70
N PRO A 141 25.89 4.89 -5.95
CA PRO A 141 27.04 5.79 -5.96
C PRO A 141 28.27 5.02 -5.45
N PRO A 142 29.45 5.22 -6.07
CA PRO A 142 30.64 4.47 -5.72
C PRO A 142 30.99 4.70 -4.24
N ALA A 143 31.23 3.60 -3.52
CA ALA A 143 31.70 3.64 -2.14
C ALA A 143 32.96 4.51 -2.06
N THR A 144 32.89 5.60 -1.30
CA THR A 144 34.04 6.41 -0.96
C THR A 144 35.04 5.54 -0.20
N ARG A 145 36.11 5.12 -0.87
CA ARG A 145 37.29 4.53 -0.21
C ARG A 145 37.81 5.54 0.80
N ARG A 146 37.55 5.32 2.09
CA ARG A 146 38.31 5.96 3.17
C ARG A 146 39.78 5.61 2.95
N ARG A 147 40.58 6.59 2.52
CA ARG A 147 42.04 6.49 2.55
C ARG A 147 42.46 6.32 4.00
N ALA A 148 43.12 5.20 4.29
CA ALA A 148 43.92 5.07 5.49
C ALA A 148 45.07 6.09 5.40
N THR A 149 45.03 7.12 6.22
CA THR A 149 46.21 7.93 6.54
C THR A 149 47.02 7.15 7.57
N THR A 150 48.00 6.40 7.08
CA THR A 150 49.22 6.11 7.82
C THR A 150 50.09 7.36 7.81
N MET A 151 50.61 7.78 8.97
CA MET A 151 51.85 8.55 9.03
C MET A 151 52.70 8.09 10.23
N PRO A 152 54.01 7.85 10.04
CA PRO A 152 54.96 7.35 11.05
C PRO A 152 55.91 8.47 11.54
N PRO A 153 56.99 8.13 12.26
CA PRO A 153 57.07 7.52 13.59
C PRO A 153 57.04 8.56 14.73
#